data_AF-A0A534AUX4-F1
#
_entry.id   AF-A0A534AUX4-F1
#
_cell.length_a   1.000
_cell.length_b   1.000
_cell.length_c   1.000
_cell.angle_alpha   90.00
_cell.angle_beta   90.00
_cell.angle_gamma   90.00
#
_symmetry.space_group_name_H-M   'P 1'
#
loop_
_entity.id
_entity.type
_entity.pdbx_description
1 polymer ?
#
loop_
_entity_poly.entity_id
_entity_poly.type
_entity_poly.pdbx_seq_one_letter_code
_entity_poly.pdbx_strand_id
1 'polypeptide(L)'
;MIRKIFREGFAAGVIGLGALSLGSSLGSAAELRAVELSASDDGAQLTLDLSEGAQHKLFTLEHPDRVVVDLPNTHLADGVRAP
;
A
#
# COMPACT_ATOMS: atom_id res chain seq x y z
N MET A 1 -3.09 -62.91 -7.25
CA MET A 1 -1.86 -62.51 -7.96
C MET A 1 -2.05 -61.10 -8.52
N ILE A 2 -1.15 -60.20 -8.12
CA ILE A 2 -1.08 -58.77 -8.44
C ILE A 2 -0.46 -58.57 -9.83
N ARG A 3 -0.83 -57.48 -10.53
CA ARG A 3 -0.08 -56.68 -11.55
C ARG A 3 -1.01 -56.32 -12.73
N LYS A 4 -1.03 -55.14 -13.33
CA LYS A 4 -0.31 -53.85 -13.18
C LYS A 4 -1.08 -52.90 -14.11
N ILE A 5 -1.72 -51.86 -13.59
CA ILE A 5 -2.24 -50.76 -14.42
C ILE A 5 -1.13 -49.71 -14.42
N PHE A 6 -0.40 -49.59 -15.51
CA PHE A 6 0.65 -48.59 -15.66
C PHE A 6 0.54 -47.97 -17.05
N ARG A 7 0.54 -46.63 -17.05
CA ARG A 7 0.93 -45.76 -18.16
C ARG A 7 -0.19 -45.21 -19.04
N GLU A 8 -1.08 -44.41 -18.46
CA GLU A 8 -1.78 -43.33 -19.20
C GLU A 8 -2.02 -42.18 -18.21
N GLY A 9 -1.07 -41.24 -18.12
CA GLY A 9 -1.15 -40.16 -17.13
C GLY A 9 0.09 -39.28 -17.07
N PHE A 10 0.57 -38.77 -18.22
CA PHE A 10 1.62 -37.74 -18.21
C PHE A 10 1.48 -36.63 -19.26
N ALA A 11 0.49 -36.69 -20.16
CA ALA A 11 0.38 -35.71 -21.25
C ALA A 11 -0.61 -34.56 -21.01
N ALA A 12 -1.07 -34.33 -19.77
CA ALA A 12 -1.96 -33.22 -19.43
C ALA A 12 -1.52 -32.45 -18.17
N GLY A 13 -0.23 -32.52 -17.81
CA GLY A 13 0.33 -31.85 -16.62
C GLY A 13 1.10 -30.56 -16.89
N VAL A 14 1.18 -30.09 -18.14
CA VAL A 14 2.09 -28.99 -18.53
C VAL A 14 1.38 -27.77 -19.15
N ILE A 15 0.08 -27.85 -19.46
CA ILE A 15 -0.67 -26.73 -20.06
C ILE A 15 -1.46 -25.91 -19.00
N GLY A 16 -1.57 -26.38 -17.76
CA GLY A 16 -2.33 -25.71 -16.70
C GLY A 16 -1.52 -24.86 -15.71
N LEU A 17 -0.20 -24.74 -15.88
CA LEU A 17 0.71 -24.24 -14.85
C LEU A 17 1.60 -23.08 -15.33
N GLY A 18 1.05 -22.17 -16.15
CA GLY A 18 1.85 -21.11 -16.76
C GLY A 18 1.03 -19.88 -17.09
N ALA A 19 0.42 -19.24 -16.09
CA ALA A 19 0.16 -17.78 -16.06
C ALA A 19 -0.70 -17.38 -14.85
N LEU A 20 -0.31 -17.76 -13.63
CA LEU A 20 -0.62 -16.92 -12.46
C LEU A 20 0.65 -16.13 -12.12
N SER A 21 1.08 -15.27 -13.04
CA SER A 21 1.92 -14.13 -12.69
C SER A 21 1.01 -13.13 -11.95
N LEU A 22 0.70 -13.46 -10.69
CA LEU A 22 0.26 -12.49 -9.70
C LEU A 22 1.42 -11.51 -9.58
N GLY A 23 1.35 -10.44 -10.38
CA GLY A 23 2.22 -9.28 -10.29
C GLY A 23 2.05 -8.69 -8.92
N SER A 24 2.80 -9.24 -7.96
CA SER A 24 2.93 -8.71 -6.63
C SER A 24 3.71 -7.43 -6.84
N SER A 25 3.01 -6.31 -7.03
CA SER A 25 3.62 -5.01 -6.87
C SER A 25 4.10 -4.97 -5.42
N LEU A 26 5.37 -5.34 -5.20
CA LEU A 26 6.11 -5.00 -4.00
C LEU A 26 6.21 -3.47 -4.06
N GLY A 27 5.12 -2.81 -3.69
CA GLY A 27 5.06 -1.37 -3.60
C GLY A 27 6.12 -0.94 -2.60
N SER A 28 6.95 0.02 -3.00
CA SER A 28 7.81 0.69 -2.03
C SER A 28 6.91 1.36 -0.99
N ALA A 29 7.41 1.49 0.24
CA ALA A 29 6.75 2.37 1.19
C ALA A 29 6.91 3.81 0.67
N ALA A 30 5.81 4.57 0.62
CA ALA A 30 5.88 5.97 0.26
C ALA A 30 6.71 6.73 1.31
N GLU A 31 7.40 7.78 0.88
CA GLU A 31 8.19 8.64 1.76
C GLU A 31 7.52 10.01 1.86
N LEU A 32 7.21 10.45 3.09
CA LEU A 32 6.69 11.79 3.39
C LEU A 32 7.85 12.77 3.53
N ARG A 33 7.98 13.67 2.56
CA ARG A 33 9.11 14.57 2.36
C ARG A 33 8.90 15.95 2.96
N ALA A 34 7.66 16.42 2.99
CA ALA A 34 7.33 17.71 3.55
C ALA A 34 5.90 17.74 4.10
N VAL A 35 5.71 18.58 5.11
CA VAL A 35 4.41 18.89 5.71
C VAL A 35 4.30 20.40 5.80
N GLU A 36 3.36 20.98 5.07
CA GLU A 36 3.15 22.43 5.04
C GLU A 36 1.73 22.75 5.45
N LEU A 37 1.59 23.63 6.44
CA LEU A 37 0.30 24.15 6.90
C LEU A 37 0.19 25.62 6.51
N SER A 38 -0.80 25.94 5.69
CA SER A 38 -1.22 27.31 5.45
C SER A 38 -2.57 27.56 6.13
N ALA A 39 -2.67 28.66 6.85
CA ALA A 39 -3.90 29.10 7.49
C ALA A 39 -4.25 30.51 7.03
N SER A 40 -5.51 30.72 6.67
CA SER A 40 -6.11 32.02 6.34
C SER A 40 -7.41 32.20 7.12
N ASP A 41 -8.04 33.36 6.97
CA ASP A 41 -9.33 33.64 7.60
C ASP A 41 -10.45 32.69 7.13
N ASP A 42 -10.33 32.14 5.92
CA ASP A 42 -11.31 31.22 5.32
C ASP A 42 -11.09 29.76 5.72
N GLY A 43 -9.93 29.42 6.30
CA GLY A 43 -9.64 28.05 6.76
C GLY A 43 -8.16 27.68 6.74
N ALA A 44 -7.88 26.40 6.99
CA ALA A 44 -6.54 25.85 6.98
C ALA A 44 -6.39 24.75 5.93
N GLN A 45 -5.26 24.74 5.22
CA GLN A 45 -4.88 23.73 4.26
C GLN A 45 -3.58 23.06 4.69
N LEU A 46 -3.61 21.73 4.77
CA LEU A 46 -2.43 20.90 5.04
C LEU A 46 -2.01 20.20 3.74
N THR A 47 -0.79 20.46 3.30
CA THR A 47 -0.18 19.82 2.13
C THR A 47 0.86 18.80 2.60
N LEU A 48 0.72 17.56 2.12
CA LEU A 48 1.62 16.44 2.41
C LEU A 48 2.33 16.05 1.11
N ASP A 49 3.64 16.25 1.05
CA ASP A 49 4.45 15.87 -0.12
C ASP A 49 4.96 14.43 0.00
N LEU A 50 4.51 13.56 -0.91
CA LEU A 50 4.80 12.13 -0.91
C LEU A 50 5.61 11.75 -2.15
N SER A 51 6.60 10.88 -1.98
CA SER A 51 7.44 10.40 -3.08
C SER A 51 6.66 9.65 -4.18
N GLU A 52 5.53 9.06 -3.83
CA GLU A 52 4.62 8.35 -4.73
C GLU A 52 3.19 8.38 -4.18
N GLY A 53 2.23 7.93 -4.99
CA GLY A 53 0.83 7.86 -4.56
C GLY A 53 0.64 6.88 -3.41
N ALA A 54 0.06 7.34 -2.30
CA ALA A 54 -0.25 6.52 -1.13
C ALA A 54 -1.75 6.42 -0.89
N GLN A 55 -2.19 5.27 -0.36
CA GLN A 55 -3.52 5.15 0.22
C GLN A 55 -3.57 5.98 1.51
N HIS A 56 -4.73 6.57 1.81
CA HIS A 56 -4.91 7.33 3.05
C HIS A 56 -6.30 7.12 3.64
N LYS A 57 -6.41 7.31 4.94
CA LYS A 57 -7.70 7.36 5.65
C LYS A 57 -7.81 8.67 6.41
N LEU A 58 -8.95 9.33 6.29
CA LEU A 58 -9.28 10.56 7.00
C LEU A 58 -10.40 10.30 8.00
N PHE A 59 -10.20 10.71 9.24
CA PHE A 59 -11.24 10.65 10.27
C PHE A 59 -10.98 11.68 11.37
N THR A 60 -11.98 11.91 12.21
CA THR A 60 -11.89 12.81 13.35
C THR A 60 -11.88 12.05 14.66
N LEU A 61 -11.20 12.61 15.65
CA LEU A 61 -11.28 12.19 17.05
C LEU A 61 -11.87 13.34 17.87
N GLU A 62 -12.59 12.99 18.92
CA GLU A 62 -13.13 13.93 19.90
C GLU A 62 -12.31 13.85 21.19
N HIS A 63 -12.36 14.91 22.01
CA HIS A 63 -11.70 14.98 23.33
C HIS A 63 -10.15 14.78 23.33
N PRO A 64 -9.33 15.74 22.84
CA PRO A 64 -9.72 16.96 22.14
C PRO A 64 -10.01 16.70 20.65
N ASP A 65 -10.68 17.66 20.02
CA ASP A 65 -11.01 17.63 18.59
C ASP A 65 -9.73 17.58 17.75
N ARG A 66 -9.61 16.51 16.94
CA ARG A 66 -8.45 16.28 16.08
C ARG A 66 -8.89 15.72 14.74
N VAL A 67 -8.23 16.15 13.67
CA VAL A 67 -8.30 15.49 12.37
C VAL A 67 -7.08 14.56 12.27
N VAL A 68 -7.31 13.31 11.89
CA VAL A 68 -6.26 12.30 11.72
C VAL A 68 -6.21 11.89 10.25
N VAL A 69 -5.03 12.02 9.66
CA VAL A 69 -4.69 11.50 8.33
C VAL A 69 -3.78 10.29 8.55
N ASP A 70 -4.29 9.10 8.30
CA ASP A 70 -3.54 7.86 8.39
C ASP A 70 -2.99 7.48 7.02
N LEU A 71 -1.68 7.25 6.94
CA LEU A 71 -0.91 6.97 5.73
C LEU A 71 -0.24 5.59 5.85
N PRO A 72 -0.94 4.48 5.54
CA PRO A 72 -0.37 3.14 5.62
C PRO A 72 0.80 2.96 4.65
N ASN A 73 1.76 2.12 5.03
CA ASN A 73 2.99 1.86 4.27
C ASN A 73 3.72 3.15 3.86
N THR A 74 3.72 4.16 4.74
CA THR A 74 4.44 5.42 4.53
C THR A 74 5.42 5.64 5.68
N HIS A 75 6.59 6.16 5.38
CA HIS A 75 7.60 6.54 6.36
C HIS A 75 7.95 8.03 6.20
N LEU A 76 8.37 8.68 7.29
CA LEU A 76 8.87 10.05 7.22
C LEU A 76 10.30 10.06 6.69
N ALA A 77 10.59 11.01 5.78
CA ALA A 77 11.97 11.32 5.43
C ALA A 77 12.72 11.90 6.63
N ASP A 78 14.04 11.73 6.64
CA ASP A 78 14.88 12.22 7.72
C ASP A 78 14.75 13.74 7.89
N GLY A 79 14.53 14.18 9.12
CA GLY A 79 14.42 15.60 9.47
C GLY A 79 13.05 16.23 9.24
N VAL A 80 12.09 15.52 8.66
CA VAL A 80 10.72 16.02 8.49
C VAL A 80 10.00 16.05 9.84
N ARG A 81 9.32 17.17 10.11
CA ARG A 81 8.50 17.40 11.31
C ARG A 81 7.17 18.01 10.88
N ALA A 82 6.11 17.63 11.57
CA ALA A 82 4.85 18.35 11.45
C ALA A 82 4.99 19.75 12.06
N PRO A 83 4.35 20.78 11.48
CA PRO A 83 4.32 22.13 12.02
C PRO A 83 3.57 22.21 13.36
#